data_AF-A0A822CXI8-F1
#
_entry.id   AF-A0A822CXI8-F1
#
_cell.length_a   1.000
_cell.length_b   1.000
_cell.length_c   1.000
_cell.angle_alpha   90.00
_cell.angle_beta   90.00
_cell.angle_gamma   90.00
#
_symmetry.space_group_name_H-M   'P 1'
#
loop_
_entity.id
_entity.type
_entity.pdbx_description
1 polymer ?
#
loop_
_entity_poly.entity_id
_entity_poly.type
_entity_poly.pdbx_seq_one_letter_code
_entity_poly.pdbx_strand_id
1 'polypeptide(L)'
;PNQTLVLRRRSIEVVGAPSAMVYVDSHQMAGSHGNVTSVSFYADHTCALNFVEFAAFDLIHRDVDLNTAELIVTHRSGPLQLGTPNELKSYMTLITIQLCSEKLMQNINSGVCQGNQFPVLPHHYIGVRSDKCRLGFVQPSLNLVFGTTWTHSDRSDPFNKPYQILNYVPVNYTILQSITIDSFEKNNIQRTDPKDIRSTQLRVLFIGTYPPRQCGLAKYLEDLIDNYKGSYGIVAIDEKDLKSTDRNYSNNVVFRLKQNEREIYYKVAEMANSQGYDVVNIQHEYGLYGGMCGEYIVHLLASVRKPIIITMHTVLPKPTEFYLSLTRTIAALSTRIIVLSPVGRRLLVDLYGVDETKISIVHHGVPDVPFSQTLTEEKQRLGFDAKRPIMATFGLIHRDKNIQLVLKAMKNIIEYVPNILYLVLGQTHPLIKLHEGDSYRHELENNVTTLSLVNNVYFVNKYLDDKELISYLSASDIYITPYIHEEQYVSGTLAWAVGLGKAVVSTPYLYAKELLAHGRGFLIPFNGHQALSSTIITLVQNQEIRDAARRKAYKFGRQMIWPSVTCDYENIFRDALLYF
;
A
#
# COMPACT_ATOMS: atom_id res chain seq x y z
N PRO A 1 37.83 -18.14 -21.03
CA PRO A 1 38.03 -18.17 -22.50
C PRO A 1 36.96 -19.04 -23.16
N ASN A 2 36.11 -18.42 -23.97
CA ASN A 2 35.00 -18.97 -24.74
C ASN A 2 33.77 -19.47 -23.96
N GLN A 3 33.23 -18.61 -23.10
CA GLN A 3 31.85 -18.76 -22.62
C GLN A 3 31.03 -17.57 -23.10
N THR A 4 30.08 -17.85 -23.99
CA THR A 4 29.11 -16.87 -24.46
C THR A 4 28.11 -16.61 -23.35
N LEU A 5 28.10 -15.38 -22.79
CA LEU A 5 27.01 -14.89 -21.96
C LEU A 5 25.76 -14.78 -22.84
N VAL A 6 24.81 -15.71 -22.69
CA VAL A 6 23.53 -15.65 -23.39
C VAL A 6 22.57 -14.80 -22.57
N LEU A 7 22.51 -13.50 -22.86
CA LEU A 7 21.49 -12.60 -22.33
C LEU A 7 20.21 -12.79 -23.16
N ARG A 8 19.20 -13.44 -22.59
CA ARG A 8 17.85 -13.47 -23.18
C ARG A 8 17.09 -12.26 -22.67
N ARG A 9 16.67 -11.38 -23.59
CA ARG A 9 15.63 -10.39 -23.32
C ARG A 9 14.36 -11.16 -22.93
N ARG A 10 14.04 -11.24 -21.64
CA ARG A 10 12.63 -11.22 -21.25
C ARG A 10 12.22 -9.75 -21.29
N SER A 11 11.00 -9.48 -21.71
CA SER A 11 10.42 -8.13 -21.74
C SER A 11 10.69 -7.36 -20.43
N ILE A 12 10.37 -6.06 -20.43
CA ILE A 12 9.94 -5.35 -19.22
C ILE A 12 8.67 -6.07 -18.71
N GLU A 13 8.86 -7.28 -18.26
CA GLU A 13 7.99 -8.05 -17.41
C GLU A 13 8.61 -7.81 -16.05
N VAL A 14 7.90 -7.03 -15.25
CA VAL A 14 7.71 -7.32 -13.82
C VAL A 14 8.23 -8.72 -13.52
N VAL A 15 9.48 -8.81 -13.06
CA VAL A 15 10.16 -10.09 -12.86
C VAL A 15 9.30 -10.83 -11.84
N GLY A 16 8.58 -11.85 -12.31
CA GLY A 16 7.84 -12.78 -11.47
C GLY A 16 8.78 -13.31 -10.40
N ALA A 17 8.29 -13.32 -9.17
CA ALA A 17 9.00 -13.60 -7.94
C ALA A 17 10.10 -14.66 -8.10
N PRO A 18 11.39 -14.28 -8.08
CA PRO A 18 12.47 -15.24 -8.07
C PRO A 18 13.02 -15.42 -6.64
N SER A 19 13.36 -16.66 -6.34
CA SER A 19 13.97 -17.06 -5.07
C SER A 19 15.35 -16.43 -4.88
N ALA A 20 15.51 -15.66 -3.80
CA ALA A 20 16.73 -15.06 -3.26
C ALA A 20 17.40 -14.00 -4.16
N MET A 21 17.23 -12.72 -3.82
CA MET A 21 17.83 -11.56 -4.48
C MET A 21 18.76 -10.78 -3.55
N VAL A 22 19.79 -10.14 -4.13
CA VAL A 22 20.61 -9.11 -3.48
C VAL A 22 20.25 -7.76 -4.10
N TYR A 23 19.84 -6.80 -3.27
CA TYR A 23 19.48 -5.44 -3.69
C TYR A 23 20.58 -4.46 -3.29
N VAL A 24 20.92 -3.52 -4.18
CA VAL A 24 21.72 -2.34 -3.84
C VAL A 24 20.80 -1.12 -3.87
N ASP A 25 20.73 -0.42 -2.73
CA ASP A 25 20.00 0.83 -2.58
C ASP A 25 20.75 1.95 -3.31
N SER A 26 20.13 2.59 -4.31
CA SER A 26 20.74 3.71 -5.03
C SER A 26 21.08 4.89 -4.11
N HIS A 27 20.42 5.04 -2.96
CA HIS A 27 20.78 6.05 -1.95
C HIS A 27 22.17 5.84 -1.39
N GLN A 28 22.64 4.59 -1.26
CA GLN A 28 23.98 4.31 -0.77
C GLN A 28 25.03 4.46 -1.87
N MET A 29 24.63 4.44 -3.15
CA MET A 29 25.53 4.62 -4.30
C MET A 29 25.66 6.07 -4.75
N ALA A 30 24.61 6.87 -4.59
CA ALA A 30 24.63 8.28 -4.91
C ALA A 30 25.51 9.02 -3.88
N GLY A 31 26.61 9.63 -4.35
CA GLY A 31 27.25 10.69 -3.58
C GLY A 31 26.28 11.86 -3.32
N SER A 32 26.73 12.89 -2.61
CA SER A 32 25.94 14.08 -2.19
C SER A 32 25.19 14.84 -3.30
N HIS A 33 25.31 14.43 -4.55
CA HIS A 33 24.69 15.03 -5.73
C HIS A 33 23.81 14.08 -6.56
N GLY A 34 23.42 12.90 -6.05
CA GLY A 34 22.26 12.17 -6.61
C GLY A 34 22.46 11.54 -7.99
N ASN A 35 23.70 11.32 -8.45
CA ASN A 35 23.98 10.77 -9.79
C ASN A 35 24.82 9.48 -9.69
N VAL A 36 24.41 8.39 -10.33
CA VAL A 36 25.15 7.10 -10.38
C VAL A 36 25.51 6.79 -11.83
N THR A 37 26.80 6.87 -12.18
CA THR A 37 27.30 6.80 -13.58
C THR A 37 27.32 5.41 -14.20
N SER A 38 27.36 4.37 -13.38
CA SER A 38 27.29 2.97 -13.78
C SER A 38 27.10 2.14 -12.52
N VAL A 39 26.50 0.96 -12.64
CA VAL A 39 26.51 -0.01 -11.54
C VAL A 39 27.39 -1.18 -11.94
N SER A 40 28.43 -1.40 -11.15
CA SER A 40 29.38 -2.48 -11.35
C SER A 40 29.18 -3.53 -10.27
N PHE A 41 28.98 -4.75 -10.74
CA PHE A 41 28.79 -5.94 -9.93
C PHE A 41 29.95 -6.87 -10.12
N TYR A 42 30.29 -7.57 -9.05
CA TYR A 42 31.35 -8.54 -9.06
C TYR A 42 30.78 -9.96 -8.92
N ALA A 43 31.24 -10.90 -9.74
CA ALA A 43 30.89 -12.32 -9.67
C ALA A 43 32.17 -13.17 -9.57
N ASP A 44 32.23 -14.03 -8.54
CA ASP A 44 33.38 -14.91 -8.31
C ASP A 44 33.50 -16.09 -9.28
N HIS A 45 34.61 -16.81 -9.19
CA HIS A 45 34.88 -17.99 -10.01
C HIS A 45 33.85 -19.11 -9.84
N THR A 46 33.03 -19.10 -8.77
CA THR A 46 31.90 -20.03 -8.61
C THR A 46 30.76 -19.74 -9.60
N CYS A 47 30.85 -18.63 -10.33
CA CYS A 47 29.88 -18.18 -11.32
C CYS A 47 30.15 -18.61 -12.76
N ALA A 48 31.25 -19.33 -13.01
CA ALA A 48 31.67 -19.73 -14.35
C ALA A 48 30.70 -20.65 -15.12
N LEU A 49 29.58 -21.08 -14.54
CA LEU A 49 28.57 -21.94 -15.18
C LEU A 49 27.12 -21.58 -14.80
N ASN A 50 26.89 -20.44 -14.15
CA ASN A 50 25.59 -20.06 -13.61
C ASN A 50 25.06 -18.76 -14.24
N PHE A 51 23.74 -18.62 -14.30
CA PHE A 51 23.10 -17.40 -14.81
C PHE A 51 23.14 -16.30 -13.76
N VAL A 52 23.49 -15.08 -14.18
CA VAL A 52 23.37 -13.85 -13.38
C VAL A 52 22.30 -12.99 -14.03
N GLU A 53 21.22 -12.71 -13.30
CA GLU A 53 20.13 -11.85 -13.79
C GLU A 53 20.21 -10.45 -13.16
N PHE A 54 19.91 -9.44 -13.96
CA PHE A 54 19.92 -8.04 -13.55
C PHE A 54 18.50 -7.47 -13.71
N ALA A 55 18.03 -6.75 -12.70
CA ALA A 55 16.77 -6.02 -12.75
C ALA A 55 17.03 -4.55 -12.40
N ALA A 56 16.68 -3.66 -13.32
CA ALA A 56 16.68 -2.21 -13.09
C ALA A 56 15.24 -1.73 -13.07
N PHE A 57 14.86 -1.01 -12.01
CA PHE A 57 13.51 -0.48 -11.85
C PHE A 57 13.49 1.02 -12.24
N ASP A 58 12.55 1.36 -13.12
CA ASP A 58 12.09 2.73 -13.41
C ASP A 58 13.16 3.70 -13.94
N LEU A 59 13.86 3.36 -15.02
CA LEU A 59 14.89 4.23 -15.66
C LEU A 59 14.29 5.43 -16.44
N ILE A 60 13.23 6.07 -15.92
CA ILE A 60 12.54 7.15 -16.61
C ILE A 60 13.26 8.47 -16.32
N HIS A 61 14.02 8.96 -17.30
CA HIS A 61 14.58 10.32 -17.30
C HIS A 61 13.96 11.16 -18.42
N ARG A 62 13.67 12.45 -18.15
CA ARG A 62 13.02 13.36 -19.11
C ARG A 62 13.80 13.57 -20.43
N ASP A 63 15.10 13.29 -20.41
CA ASP A 63 16.00 13.47 -21.56
C ASP A 63 16.41 12.18 -22.29
N VAL A 64 15.94 11.01 -21.83
CA VAL A 64 16.28 9.72 -22.45
C VAL A 64 15.05 9.18 -23.16
N ASP A 65 15.11 9.12 -24.49
CA ASP A 65 14.09 8.41 -25.27
C ASP A 65 14.32 6.90 -25.11
N LEU A 66 13.48 6.26 -24.30
CA LEU A 66 13.55 4.82 -24.02
C LEU A 66 13.37 3.95 -25.26
N ASN A 67 12.84 4.49 -26.37
CA ASN A 67 12.72 3.75 -27.63
C ASN A 67 14.06 3.66 -28.38
N THR A 68 15.04 4.51 -28.04
CA THR A 68 16.38 4.57 -28.67
C THR A 68 17.51 4.26 -27.68
N ALA A 69 17.15 3.90 -26.43
CA ALA A 69 18.11 3.59 -25.39
C ALA A 69 18.56 2.13 -25.48
N GLU A 70 19.87 1.91 -25.62
CA GLU A 70 20.54 0.62 -25.56
C GLU A 70 21.09 0.35 -24.15
N LEU A 71 20.82 -0.82 -23.59
CA LEU A 71 21.49 -1.28 -22.38
C LEU A 71 22.82 -1.92 -22.78
N ILE A 72 23.93 -1.31 -22.41
CA ILE A 72 25.28 -1.83 -22.62
C ILE A 72 25.76 -2.54 -21.36
N VAL A 73 25.95 -3.85 -21.46
CA VAL A 73 26.61 -4.65 -20.42
C VAL A 73 28.04 -4.90 -20.84
N THR A 74 29.00 -4.43 -20.05
CA THR A 74 30.42 -4.72 -20.26
C THR A 74 30.90 -5.73 -19.22
N HIS A 75 31.58 -6.77 -19.66
CA HIS A 75 32.22 -7.76 -18.78
C HIS A 75 33.74 -7.64 -18.88
N ARG A 76 34.41 -7.65 -17.72
CA ARG A 76 35.87 -7.66 -17.61
C ARG A 76 36.27 -8.81 -16.67
N SER A 77 37.12 -9.72 -17.13
CA SER A 77 37.70 -10.76 -16.29
C SER A 77 39.21 -10.58 -16.16
N GLY A 78 39.74 -10.72 -14.95
CA GLY A 78 41.19 -10.67 -14.70
C GLY A 78 41.56 -11.20 -13.32
N PRO A 79 42.86 -11.42 -13.05
CA PRO A 79 43.34 -11.71 -11.72
C PRO A 79 43.15 -10.49 -10.81
N LEU A 80 42.71 -10.71 -9.56
CA LEU A 80 42.49 -9.65 -8.57
C LEU A 80 43.42 -9.84 -7.37
N GLN A 81 44.08 -8.78 -6.94
CA GLN A 81 45.02 -8.79 -5.82
C GLN A 81 44.29 -8.35 -4.56
N LEU A 82 44.20 -9.21 -3.54
CA LEU A 82 43.40 -8.98 -2.33
C LEU A 82 44.33 -8.72 -1.14
N GLY A 83 44.36 -7.50 -0.62
CA GLY A 83 45.15 -7.15 0.57
C GLY A 83 46.60 -6.73 0.26
N THR A 84 47.58 -7.21 1.04
CA THR A 84 49.00 -6.86 0.85
C THR A 84 49.56 -7.41 -0.46
N PRO A 85 50.67 -6.87 -1.00
CA PRO A 85 51.10 -7.05 -2.39
C PRO A 85 51.37 -8.48 -2.88
N ASN A 86 51.20 -9.52 -2.06
CA ASN A 86 51.56 -10.90 -2.41
C ASN A 86 50.41 -11.93 -2.27
N GLU A 87 49.16 -11.55 -1.99
CA GLU A 87 48.03 -12.49 -2.04
C GLU A 87 47.15 -12.29 -3.28
N LEU A 88 47.46 -13.04 -4.35
CA LEU A 88 46.54 -13.26 -5.48
C LEU A 88 45.52 -14.32 -5.09
N LYS A 89 44.28 -13.92 -4.78
CA LYS A 89 43.19 -14.85 -4.52
C LYS A 89 42.12 -14.74 -5.60
N SER A 90 42.10 -15.75 -6.47
CA SER A 90 41.06 -16.11 -7.45
C SER A 90 40.85 -15.20 -8.67
N TYR A 91 40.51 -15.84 -9.80
CA TYR A 91 40.06 -15.17 -11.02
C TYR A 91 38.68 -14.59 -10.80
N MET A 92 38.54 -13.33 -11.19
CA MET A 92 37.43 -12.51 -10.76
C MET A 92 36.75 -11.81 -11.96
N THR A 93 35.42 -11.87 -12.05
CA THR A 93 34.60 -11.26 -13.12
C THR A 93 33.90 -9.97 -12.65
N LEU A 94 34.20 -8.84 -13.27
CA LEU A 94 33.46 -7.59 -13.13
C LEU A 94 32.42 -7.46 -14.25
N ILE A 95 31.17 -7.16 -13.88
CA ILE A 95 30.07 -6.89 -14.80
C ILE A 95 29.60 -5.47 -14.55
N THR A 96 29.72 -4.61 -15.54
CA THR A 96 29.29 -3.21 -15.47
C THR A 96 28.11 -2.98 -16.39
N ILE A 97 27.03 -2.43 -15.85
CA ILE A 97 25.81 -2.09 -16.59
C ILE A 97 25.75 -0.59 -16.82
N GLN A 98 25.53 -0.21 -18.08
CA GLN A 98 25.38 1.16 -18.56
C GLN A 98 24.16 1.25 -19.48
N LEU A 99 23.47 2.39 -19.50
CA LEU A 99 22.34 2.64 -20.42
C LEU A 99 22.68 3.81 -21.36
N CYS A 100 22.71 3.60 -22.67
CA CYS A 100 23.18 4.59 -23.64
C CYS A 100 22.04 4.96 -24.59
N SER A 101 21.86 6.24 -24.93
CA SER A 101 20.87 6.66 -25.94
C SER A 101 21.53 7.49 -27.03
N GLU A 102 20.94 7.54 -28.23
CA GLU A 102 21.49 8.25 -29.39
C GLU A 102 21.80 9.73 -29.13
N LYS A 103 21.02 10.41 -28.27
CA LYS A 103 21.27 11.82 -27.88
C LYS A 103 22.58 12.01 -27.09
N LEU A 104 23.05 10.98 -26.41
CA LEU A 104 24.29 10.97 -25.62
C LEU A 104 25.50 10.41 -26.40
N MET A 105 25.30 9.91 -27.62
CA MET A 105 26.32 9.25 -28.45
C MET A 105 27.25 10.19 -29.22
N GLN A 106 27.30 11.50 -28.93
CA GLN A 106 28.10 12.45 -29.73
C GLN A 106 29.64 12.32 -29.61
N ASN A 107 30.18 11.36 -28.85
CA ASN A 107 31.63 11.10 -28.78
C ASN A 107 31.94 9.61 -28.91
N ILE A 108 31.85 9.06 -30.13
CA ILE A 108 32.25 7.68 -30.44
C ILE A 108 33.65 7.71 -31.06
N ASN A 109 34.66 7.30 -30.29
CA ASN A 109 35.93 6.84 -30.87
C ASN A 109 36.57 5.64 -30.14
N SER A 110 35.85 4.95 -29.24
CA SER A 110 36.44 3.85 -28.47
C SER A 110 35.53 2.67 -28.13
N GLY A 111 34.29 2.60 -28.64
CA GLY A 111 33.37 1.50 -28.30
C GLY A 111 33.02 1.43 -26.80
N VAL A 112 33.28 2.51 -26.07
CA VAL A 112 32.90 2.72 -24.66
C VAL A 112 32.02 3.96 -24.63
N CYS A 113 30.83 3.84 -24.04
CA CYS A 113 29.90 4.95 -23.86
C CYS A 113 30.56 6.02 -22.97
N GLN A 114 31.18 7.04 -23.56
CA GLN A 114 31.64 8.23 -22.85
C GLN A 114 30.48 9.24 -22.81
N GLY A 115 29.43 8.86 -22.07
CA GLY A 115 28.23 9.68 -21.87
C GLY A 115 28.20 10.28 -20.47
N ASN A 116 27.71 11.52 -20.37
CA ASN A 116 27.53 12.24 -19.11
C ASN A 116 26.64 11.49 -18.10
N GLN A 117 26.82 11.87 -16.84
CA GLN A 117 26.25 11.29 -15.63
C GLN A 117 24.75 10.99 -15.72
N PHE A 118 24.33 9.79 -15.29
CA PHE A 118 22.92 9.53 -14.99
C PHE A 118 22.55 10.20 -13.67
N PRO A 119 21.48 11.01 -13.61
CA PRO A 119 20.76 11.20 -12.37
C PRO A 119 19.91 9.96 -12.13
N VAL A 120 20.53 8.99 -11.45
CA VAL A 120 19.74 8.02 -10.70
C VAL A 120 19.16 8.81 -9.55
N LEU A 121 17.92 9.29 -9.71
CA LEU A 121 17.20 9.91 -8.60
C LEU A 121 17.36 8.98 -7.39
N PRO A 122 17.54 9.54 -6.19
CA PRO A 122 17.46 8.73 -5.00
C PRO A 122 16.20 7.85 -5.14
N HIS A 123 16.24 6.58 -4.72
CA HIS A 123 15.09 5.64 -4.77
C HIS A 123 14.91 4.76 -6.04
N HIS A 124 15.81 4.76 -7.03
CA HIS A 124 15.83 3.70 -8.07
C HIS A 124 16.51 2.42 -7.54
N TYR A 125 16.03 1.24 -7.89
CA TYR A 125 16.66 -0.03 -7.46
C TYR A 125 17.33 -0.73 -8.63
N ILE A 126 18.59 -1.13 -8.44
CA ILE A 126 19.30 -2.03 -9.36
C ILE A 126 19.70 -3.27 -8.56
N GLY A 127 19.05 -4.39 -8.87
CA GLY A 127 19.24 -5.66 -8.19
C GLY A 127 19.98 -6.67 -9.07
N VAL A 128 20.73 -7.58 -8.43
CA VAL A 128 21.42 -8.69 -9.10
C VAL A 128 21.10 -9.99 -8.42
N ARG A 129 20.86 -11.02 -9.24
CA ARG A 129 20.47 -12.34 -8.79
C ARG A 129 21.51 -13.38 -9.19
N SER A 130 21.90 -14.21 -8.22
CA SER A 130 22.49 -15.52 -8.47
C SER A 130 22.17 -16.47 -7.32
N ASP A 131 21.63 -17.64 -7.64
CA ASP A 131 21.28 -18.73 -6.72
C ASP A 131 22.51 -19.54 -6.26
N LYS A 132 23.64 -19.41 -6.98
CA LYS A 132 24.82 -20.26 -6.80
C LYS A 132 26.14 -19.49 -6.61
N CYS A 133 26.15 -18.17 -6.78
CA CYS A 133 27.39 -17.37 -6.71
C CYS A 133 27.43 -16.35 -5.57
N ARG A 134 28.63 -15.86 -5.24
CA ARG A 134 28.78 -14.65 -4.44
C ARG A 134 28.77 -13.43 -5.34
N LEU A 135 27.98 -12.43 -4.95
CA LEU A 135 27.84 -11.14 -5.63
C LEU A 135 28.24 -10.02 -4.67
N GLY A 136 28.90 -8.98 -5.20
CA GLY A 136 29.24 -7.75 -4.47
C GLY A 136 29.10 -6.52 -5.36
N PHE A 137 29.09 -5.32 -4.77
CA PHE A 137 28.97 -4.05 -5.48
C PHE A 137 30.20 -3.15 -5.26
N VAL A 138 30.40 -2.19 -6.17
CA VAL A 138 31.50 -1.20 -6.11
C VAL A 138 30.92 0.19 -5.91
N GLN A 139 31.40 0.93 -4.90
CA GLN A 139 31.06 2.35 -4.71
C GLN A 139 32.22 3.23 -5.19
N PRO A 140 31.99 4.26 -6.03
CA PRO A 140 33.04 5.22 -6.35
C PRO A 140 33.33 6.08 -5.11
N SER A 141 34.59 6.12 -4.65
CA SER A 141 35.01 7.08 -3.63
C SER A 141 35.11 8.48 -4.26
N LEU A 142 34.61 9.49 -3.55
CA LEU A 142 34.57 10.88 -4.01
C LEU A 142 35.91 11.62 -3.92
N ASN A 143 37.01 10.95 -3.56
CA ASN A 143 38.32 11.57 -3.44
C ASN A 143 39.44 10.70 -4.03
N LEU A 144 40.09 11.27 -5.05
CA LEU A 144 41.48 11.09 -5.50
C LEU A 144 41.85 9.83 -6.30
N VAL A 145 42.41 10.09 -7.49
CA VAL A 145 43.71 9.58 -7.97
C VAL A 145 44.15 8.27 -7.29
N PHE A 146 43.89 7.14 -7.95
CA PHE A 146 44.28 5.77 -7.59
C PHE A 146 43.70 5.20 -6.27
N GLY A 147 42.44 4.75 -6.32
CA GLY A 147 41.90 3.74 -5.40
C GLY A 147 40.37 3.73 -5.27
N THR A 148 39.72 2.61 -5.60
CA THR A 148 38.28 2.37 -5.32
C THR A 148 38.13 1.61 -3.99
N THR A 149 37.19 2.03 -3.15
CA THR A 149 36.82 1.39 -1.87
C THR A 149 35.64 0.42 -2.03
N TRP A 150 35.62 -0.67 -1.26
CA TRP A 150 34.71 -1.81 -1.42
C TRP A 150 33.91 -2.12 -0.16
N THR A 151 32.75 -2.75 -0.33
CA THR A 151 31.85 -3.21 0.74
C THR A 151 31.34 -4.63 0.42
N HIS A 152 31.49 -5.58 1.34
CA HIS A 152 31.01 -6.96 1.21
C HIS A 152 29.74 -7.15 2.05
N SER A 153 28.66 -7.69 1.47
CA SER A 153 27.49 -8.18 2.23
C SER A 153 27.66 -9.67 2.53
N ASP A 154 27.86 -10.05 3.79
CA ASP A 154 27.88 -11.47 4.19
C ASP A 154 26.48 -12.09 3.96
N ARG A 155 26.41 -13.35 3.52
CA ARG A 155 25.14 -14.03 3.20
C ARG A 155 24.22 -14.18 4.41
N SER A 156 24.75 -14.09 5.63
CA SER A 156 23.99 -14.21 6.87
C SER A 156 23.58 -12.87 7.49
N ASP A 157 24.19 -11.76 7.07
CA ASP A 157 23.91 -10.41 7.60
C ASP A 157 24.49 -9.35 6.65
N PRO A 158 23.68 -8.75 5.76
CA PRO A 158 24.17 -7.77 4.80
C PRO A 158 24.52 -6.39 5.40
N PHE A 159 24.26 -6.13 6.69
CA PHE A 159 24.36 -4.76 7.24
C PHE A 159 25.09 -4.60 8.58
N ASN A 160 25.35 -5.67 9.36
CA ASN A 160 25.79 -5.51 10.75
C ASN A 160 27.26 -5.85 11.07
N LYS A 161 28.14 -5.94 10.06
CA LYS A 161 29.60 -5.91 10.30
C LYS A 161 30.21 -4.64 9.70
N PRO A 162 31.19 -4.01 10.38
CA PRO A 162 31.95 -2.92 9.77
C PRO A 162 32.55 -3.43 8.47
N TYR A 163 32.25 -2.74 7.36
CA TYR A 163 32.82 -3.05 6.06
C TYR A 163 34.34 -3.09 6.18
N GLN A 164 34.97 -4.20 5.79
CA GLN A 164 36.42 -4.20 5.61
C GLN A 164 36.75 -3.34 4.40
N ILE A 165 37.30 -2.15 4.66
CA ILE A 165 37.87 -1.27 3.64
C ILE A 165 39.19 -1.90 3.21
N LEU A 166 39.25 -2.35 1.96
CA LEU A 166 40.47 -2.85 1.32
C LEU A 166 40.81 -1.94 0.13
N ASN A 167 42.08 -1.61 -0.08
CA ASN A 167 42.58 -0.75 -1.16
C ASN A 167 43.09 -1.60 -2.34
N TYR A 168 42.83 -1.20 -3.59
CA TYR A 168 43.12 -2.04 -4.76
C TYR A 168 43.66 -1.27 -5.98
N VAL A 169 44.53 -1.94 -6.75
CA VAL A 169 45.13 -1.48 -8.02
C VAL A 169 44.91 -2.56 -9.10
N PRO A 170 44.28 -2.25 -10.25
CA PRO A 170 44.08 -3.24 -11.32
C PRO A 170 45.38 -3.54 -12.07
N VAL A 171 45.67 -4.83 -12.29
CA VAL A 171 46.83 -5.30 -13.08
C VAL A 171 46.33 -5.87 -14.40
N ASN A 172 46.32 -5.05 -15.46
CA ASN A 172 45.97 -5.36 -16.86
C ASN A 172 44.59 -6.01 -17.12
N TYR A 173 43.81 -5.43 -18.05
CA TYR A 173 42.51 -5.98 -18.47
C TYR A 173 42.39 -6.05 -19.99
N THR A 174 41.70 -7.07 -20.48
CA THR A 174 41.26 -7.19 -21.88
C THR A 174 39.73 -7.07 -21.91
N ILE A 175 39.19 -6.18 -22.74
CA ILE A 175 37.75 -6.11 -22.99
C ILE A 175 37.41 -7.32 -23.86
N LEU A 176 36.56 -8.23 -23.36
CA LEU A 176 36.32 -9.50 -24.06
C LEU A 176 35.15 -9.46 -25.06
N GLN A 177 34.16 -8.56 -24.92
CA GLN A 177 33.12 -8.27 -25.93
C GLN A 177 32.13 -7.18 -25.44
N SER A 178 31.56 -6.40 -26.37
CA SER A 178 30.37 -5.55 -26.17
C SER A 178 29.15 -6.23 -26.77
N ILE A 179 28.01 -6.28 -26.08
CA ILE A 179 26.78 -6.90 -26.56
C ILE A 179 25.65 -5.86 -26.57
N THR A 180 25.04 -5.67 -27.74
CA THR A 180 23.83 -4.84 -27.95
C THR A 180 22.60 -5.75 -27.98
N ILE A 181 21.53 -5.39 -27.26
CA ILE A 181 20.31 -6.20 -27.18
C ILE A 181 19.25 -5.65 -28.14
N ASP A 182 19.05 -6.31 -29.27
CA ASP A 182 17.91 -6.08 -30.16
C ASP A 182 16.65 -6.85 -29.71
N SER A 183 15.49 -6.32 -30.08
CA SER A 183 14.17 -6.68 -29.55
C SER A 183 13.68 -8.12 -29.80
N PHE A 184 13.00 -8.78 -28.85
CA PHE A 184 12.10 -9.95 -29.13
C PHE A 184 11.06 -10.33 -28.04
N GLU A 185 10.15 -11.25 -28.43
CA GLU A 185 8.79 -11.67 -28.00
C GLU A 185 8.60 -12.64 -26.80
N LYS A 186 7.34 -12.67 -26.31
CA LYS A 186 6.75 -13.50 -25.23
C LYS A 186 6.43 -14.93 -25.67
N ASN A 187 6.91 -15.95 -24.93
CA ASN A 187 6.12 -17.13 -24.49
C ASN A 187 6.97 -18.17 -23.71
N ASN A 188 6.28 -18.88 -22.80
CA ASN A 188 6.62 -20.11 -22.06
C ASN A 188 7.15 -19.98 -20.62
N ILE A 189 6.23 -20.20 -19.66
CA ILE A 189 6.52 -20.77 -18.33
C ILE A 189 5.48 -21.88 -18.07
N GLN A 190 5.96 -23.05 -17.62
CA GLN A 190 5.17 -24.25 -17.33
C GLN A 190 4.33 -24.08 -16.06
N ARG A 191 3.08 -24.57 -16.12
CA ARG A 191 2.05 -24.50 -15.07
C ARG A 191 2.13 -25.72 -14.15
N THR A 192 1.88 -25.51 -12.86
CA THR A 192 1.50 -26.55 -11.90
C THR A 192 0.07 -27.03 -12.17
N ASP A 193 -0.22 -28.29 -11.85
CA ASP A 193 -1.47 -28.97 -12.23
C ASP A 193 -2.67 -28.43 -11.38
N PRO A 194 -3.72 -27.83 -11.99
CA PRO A 194 -4.81 -27.14 -11.28
C PRO A 194 -5.68 -28.00 -10.34
N LYS A 195 -5.52 -29.33 -10.37
CA LYS A 195 -6.42 -30.27 -9.68
C LYS A 195 -6.18 -30.40 -8.17
N ASP A 196 -4.96 -30.15 -7.69
CA ASP A 196 -4.61 -30.31 -6.25
C ASP A 196 -4.91 -29.07 -5.38
N ILE A 197 -5.11 -27.90 -5.98
CA ILE A 197 -5.28 -26.61 -5.25
C ILE A 197 -6.74 -26.38 -4.79
N ARG A 198 -7.72 -27.06 -5.41
CA ARG A 198 -9.14 -26.84 -5.11
C ARG A 198 -9.62 -27.51 -3.81
N SER A 199 -8.89 -28.50 -3.29
CA SER A 199 -9.29 -29.28 -2.11
C SER A 199 -8.53 -28.94 -0.82
N THR A 200 -7.53 -28.05 -0.87
CA THR A 200 -6.72 -27.68 0.30
C THR A 200 -7.29 -26.45 1.02
N GLN A 201 -7.24 -26.49 2.35
CA GLN A 201 -7.53 -25.36 3.21
C GLN A 201 -6.32 -24.42 3.18
N LEU A 202 -6.49 -23.22 2.61
CA LEU A 202 -5.41 -22.26 2.45
C LEU A 202 -4.98 -21.68 3.81
N ARG A 203 -3.67 -21.59 4.01
CA ARG A 203 -3.07 -20.86 5.13
C ARG A 203 -2.54 -19.51 4.65
N VAL A 204 -3.15 -18.42 5.12
CA VAL A 204 -2.85 -17.05 4.66
C VAL A 204 -2.12 -16.26 5.74
N LEU A 205 -1.06 -15.55 5.36
CA LEU A 205 -0.41 -14.56 6.23
C LEU A 205 -0.98 -13.18 5.94
N PHE A 206 -1.65 -12.57 6.91
CA PHE A 206 -2.16 -11.21 6.81
C PHE A 206 -1.18 -10.22 7.44
N ILE A 207 -0.89 -9.11 6.75
CA ILE A 207 0.03 -8.07 7.21
C ILE A 207 -0.71 -6.73 7.21
N GLY A 208 -0.80 -6.09 8.37
CA GLY A 208 -1.53 -4.84 8.51
C GLY A 208 -1.53 -4.33 9.96
N THR A 209 -2.25 -3.26 10.22
CA THR A 209 -2.56 -2.88 11.61
C THR A 209 -3.59 -3.83 12.19
N TYR A 210 -3.52 -4.08 13.49
CA TYR A 210 -4.41 -5.02 14.17
C TYR A 210 -4.68 -4.56 15.61
N PRO A 211 -5.84 -4.89 16.21
CA PRO A 211 -6.09 -4.62 17.63
C PRO A 211 -4.98 -5.22 18.52
N PRO A 212 -4.55 -4.51 19.60
CA PRO A 212 -5.25 -3.40 20.26
C PRO A 212 -4.97 -2.01 19.68
N ARG A 213 -4.29 -1.88 18.53
CA ARG A 213 -4.16 -0.57 17.85
C ARG A 213 -5.53 -0.07 17.40
N GLN A 214 -5.99 1.06 17.96
CA GLN A 214 -7.27 1.67 17.59
C GLN A 214 -7.14 2.52 16.33
N CYS A 215 -7.49 1.96 15.17
CA CYS A 215 -7.63 2.68 13.91
C CYS A 215 -8.60 1.94 12.97
N GLY A 216 -9.05 2.61 11.91
CA GLY A 216 -10.01 2.03 10.96
C GLY A 216 -9.47 0.79 10.23
N LEU A 217 -8.18 0.77 9.90
CA LEU A 217 -7.54 -0.36 9.22
C LEU A 217 -7.35 -1.57 10.14
N ALA A 218 -7.08 -1.34 11.43
CA ALA A 218 -7.02 -2.40 12.41
C ALA A 218 -8.38 -3.06 12.60
N LYS A 219 -9.45 -2.25 12.66
CA LYS A 219 -10.82 -2.77 12.70
C LYS A 219 -11.20 -3.51 11.43
N TYR A 220 -10.81 -3.01 10.25
CA TYR A 220 -11.03 -3.71 8.99
C TYR A 220 -10.38 -5.11 8.98
N LEU A 221 -9.12 -5.21 9.43
CA LEU A 221 -8.42 -6.49 9.45
C LEU A 221 -9.01 -7.42 10.52
N GLU A 222 -9.37 -6.92 11.71
CA GLU A 222 -10.10 -7.70 12.72
C GLU A 222 -11.37 -8.31 12.14
N ASP A 223 -12.23 -7.49 11.54
CA ASP A 223 -13.49 -7.96 10.98
C ASP A 223 -13.30 -8.94 9.82
N LEU A 224 -12.30 -8.71 8.97
CA LEU A 224 -11.95 -9.64 7.89
C LEU A 224 -11.55 -11.01 8.46
N ILE A 225 -10.71 -11.02 9.49
CA ILE A 225 -10.23 -12.24 10.15
C ILE A 225 -11.36 -12.96 10.88
N ASP A 226 -12.22 -12.25 11.60
CA ASP A 226 -13.35 -12.83 12.33
C ASP A 226 -14.35 -13.55 11.40
N ASN A 227 -14.38 -13.17 10.13
CA ASN A 227 -15.24 -13.77 9.11
C ASN A 227 -14.49 -14.70 8.14
N TYR A 228 -13.17 -14.85 8.29
CA TYR A 228 -12.35 -15.71 7.45
C TYR A 228 -12.32 -17.14 8.01
N LYS A 229 -12.65 -18.14 7.18
CA LYS A 229 -12.78 -19.54 7.62
C LYS A 229 -11.51 -20.37 7.44
N GLY A 230 -10.54 -19.85 6.68
CA GLY A 230 -9.26 -20.51 6.45
C GLY A 230 -8.31 -20.42 7.65
N SER A 231 -7.18 -21.12 7.56
CA SER A 231 -6.10 -20.95 8.53
C SER A 231 -5.34 -19.65 8.26
N TYR A 232 -4.89 -18.96 9.30
CA TYR A 232 -4.20 -17.69 9.13
C TYR A 232 -3.11 -17.44 10.17
N GLY A 233 -2.25 -16.48 9.87
CA GLY A 233 -1.36 -15.82 10.82
C GLY A 233 -1.38 -14.32 10.57
N ILE A 234 -1.07 -13.52 11.59
CA ILE A 234 -1.11 -12.05 11.50
C ILE A 234 0.28 -11.47 11.78
N VAL A 235 0.73 -10.57 10.93
CA VAL A 235 1.84 -9.66 11.20
C VAL A 235 1.27 -8.29 11.53
N ALA A 236 1.35 -7.90 12.81
CA ALA A 236 0.84 -6.61 13.27
C ALA A 236 1.86 -5.50 13.04
N ILE A 237 1.44 -4.41 12.39
CA ILE A 237 2.25 -3.22 12.14
C ILE A 237 2.16 -2.26 13.33
N ASP A 238 3.31 -2.03 13.97
CA ASP A 238 3.48 -1.10 15.09
C ASP A 238 4.24 0.16 14.69
N GLU A 239 3.73 1.32 15.12
CA GLU A 239 4.45 2.59 15.08
C GLU A 239 5.44 2.70 16.24
N LYS A 240 6.62 3.28 15.97
CA LYS A 240 7.71 3.41 16.97
C LYS A 240 7.47 4.54 17.98
N ASP A 241 6.66 5.54 17.62
CA ASP A 241 6.61 6.83 18.33
C ASP A 241 5.59 6.90 19.48
N LEU A 242 4.83 5.83 19.71
CA LEU A 242 4.08 5.71 20.94
C LEU A 242 5.00 5.16 22.04
N LYS A 243 5.14 5.90 23.13
CA LYS A 243 5.76 5.42 24.40
C LYS A 243 5.09 4.16 24.99
N SER A 244 4.13 3.55 24.29
CA SER A 244 3.36 2.36 24.67
C SER A 244 3.40 1.26 23.60
N THR A 245 4.57 0.91 23.05
CA THR A 245 4.68 -0.26 22.16
C THR A 245 4.53 -1.59 22.89
N ASP A 246 4.20 -1.64 24.18
CA ASP A 246 3.84 -2.88 24.88
C ASP A 246 2.37 -3.25 24.65
N ARG A 247 1.99 -3.34 23.37
CA ARG A 247 0.68 -3.86 22.97
C ARG A 247 0.66 -5.36 23.22
N ASN A 248 -0.28 -5.81 24.04
CA ASN A 248 -0.54 -7.22 24.25
C ASN A 248 -1.43 -7.73 23.12
N TYR A 249 -0.80 -8.33 22.11
CA TYR A 249 -1.49 -8.96 20.99
C TYR A 249 -1.95 -10.38 21.35
N SER A 250 -3.00 -10.85 20.68
CA SER A 250 -3.42 -12.26 20.80
C SER A 250 -2.41 -13.21 20.14
N ASN A 251 -2.49 -14.50 20.48
CA ASN A 251 -1.60 -15.54 19.95
C ASN A 251 -1.65 -15.71 18.42
N ASN A 252 -2.65 -15.12 17.76
CA ASN A 252 -2.77 -15.16 16.29
C ASN A 252 -1.79 -14.18 15.61
N VAL A 253 -1.23 -13.23 16.36
CA VAL A 253 -0.15 -12.36 15.89
C VAL A 253 1.17 -13.09 15.99
N VAL A 254 1.65 -13.59 14.86
CA VAL A 254 2.86 -14.40 14.74
C VAL A 254 4.14 -13.56 14.64
N PHE A 255 4.00 -12.27 14.28
CA PHE A 255 5.13 -11.36 14.17
C PHE A 255 4.69 -9.90 14.35
N ARG A 256 5.60 -9.05 14.83
CA ARG A 256 5.39 -7.61 14.98
C ARG A 256 6.33 -6.83 14.05
N LEU A 257 5.76 -6.12 13.09
CA LEU A 257 6.50 -5.29 12.14
C LEU A 257 6.58 -3.87 12.70
N LYS A 258 7.76 -3.48 13.19
CA LYS A 258 8.00 -2.11 13.62
C LYS A 258 8.26 -1.22 12.40
N GLN A 259 7.31 -0.37 12.06
CA GLN A 259 7.24 0.27 10.74
C GLN A 259 8.54 1.00 10.33
N ASN A 260 9.23 1.63 11.28
CA ASN A 260 10.44 2.44 11.04
C ASN A 260 11.76 1.64 11.06
N GLU A 261 11.73 0.32 11.30
CA GLU A 261 12.93 -0.52 11.34
C GLU A 261 13.11 -1.27 10.00
N ARG A 262 13.90 -0.72 9.07
CA ARG A 262 14.04 -1.26 7.70
C ARG A 262 14.37 -2.77 7.66
N GLU A 263 15.23 -3.26 8.56
CA GLU A 263 15.59 -4.68 8.61
C GLU A 263 14.43 -5.62 8.94
N ILE A 264 13.40 -5.13 9.63
CA ILE A 264 12.29 -5.96 10.07
C ILE A 264 11.48 -6.50 8.89
N TYR A 265 11.45 -5.78 7.77
CA TYR A 265 10.74 -6.17 6.56
C TYR A 265 11.31 -7.45 5.95
N TYR A 266 12.65 -7.61 5.99
CA TYR A 266 13.31 -8.84 5.55
C TYR A 266 13.03 -10.02 6.49
N LYS A 267 13.02 -9.78 7.81
CA LYS A 267 12.69 -10.80 8.80
C LYS A 267 11.25 -11.30 8.66
N VAL A 268 10.32 -10.39 8.36
CA VAL A 268 8.93 -10.75 8.04
C VAL A 268 8.87 -11.59 6.76
N ALA A 269 9.63 -11.23 5.72
CA ALA A 269 9.68 -12.02 4.48
C ALA A 269 10.27 -13.42 4.70
N GLU A 270 11.36 -13.55 5.47
CA GLU A 270 11.98 -14.83 5.82
C GLU A 270 11.00 -15.73 6.59
N MET A 271 10.28 -15.16 7.55
CA MET A 271 9.23 -15.84 8.31
C MET A 271 8.07 -16.28 7.41
N ALA A 272 7.59 -15.40 6.51
CA ALA A 272 6.54 -15.74 5.54
C ALA A 272 6.96 -16.87 4.59
N ASN A 273 8.23 -16.89 4.20
CA ASN A 273 8.79 -17.88 3.28
C ASN A 273 9.07 -19.25 3.92
N SER A 274 9.48 -19.26 5.19
CA SER A 274 9.87 -20.46 5.93
C SER A 274 8.68 -21.16 6.59
N GLN A 275 7.63 -20.42 6.92
CA GLN A 275 6.40 -20.99 7.44
C GLN A 275 5.51 -21.52 6.31
N GLY A 276 4.65 -22.49 6.63
CA GLY A 276 3.74 -23.13 5.69
C GLY A 276 2.56 -22.26 5.23
N TYR A 277 2.77 -20.96 4.99
CA TYR A 277 1.77 -20.10 4.36
C TYR A 277 1.77 -20.31 2.85
N ASP A 278 0.58 -20.31 2.28
CA ASP A 278 0.37 -20.43 0.84
C ASP A 278 0.36 -19.05 0.18
N VAL A 279 -0.18 -18.04 0.88
CA VAL A 279 -0.45 -16.71 0.34
C VAL A 279 -0.13 -15.63 1.37
N VAL A 280 0.38 -14.48 0.94
CA VAL A 280 0.56 -13.28 1.77
C VAL A 280 -0.41 -12.20 1.32
N ASN A 281 -1.32 -11.78 2.20
CA ASN A 281 -2.20 -10.65 1.98
C ASN A 281 -1.76 -9.44 2.81
N ILE A 282 -1.59 -8.30 2.15
CA ILE A 282 -1.03 -7.10 2.76
C ILE A 282 -2.06 -5.97 2.66
N GLN A 283 -2.43 -5.42 3.81
CA GLN A 283 -3.33 -4.28 3.94
C GLN A 283 -2.52 -2.99 3.74
N HIS A 284 -2.60 -2.39 2.56
CA HIS A 284 -1.76 -1.26 2.19
C HIS A 284 -2.48 0.09 2.38
N GLU A 285 -1.80 0.97 3.11
CA GLU A 285 -2.00 2.41 3.15
C GLU A 285 -0.62 3.05 3.31
N TYR A 286 -0.36 4.19 2.67
CA TYR A 286 0.99 4.75 2.55
C TYR A 286 1.63 5.10 3.89
N GLY A 287 0.83 5.52 4.88
CA GLY A 287 1.29 5.86 6.23
C GLY A 287 1.56 4.66 7.14
N LEU A 288 1.27 3.42 6.72
CA LEU A 288 1.50 2.23 7.54
C LEU A 288 2.95 1.76 7.54
N TYR A 289 3.69 2.04 6.48
CA TYR A 289 5.05 1.54 6.30
C TYR A 289 6.05 2.67 6.52
N GLY A 290 7.27 2.30 6.90
CA GLY A 290 8.35 3.26 7.14
C GLY A 290 9.01 3.74 5.86
N GLY A 291 9.91 4.71 6.02
CA GLY A 291 10.59 5.37 4.91
C GLY A 291 9.71 6.45 4.27
N MET A 292 10.20 7.05 3.19
CA MET A 292 9.45 8.08 2.49
C MET A 292 8.20 7.47 1.87
N CYS A 293 7.02 8.00 2.21
CA CYS A 293 5.70 7.54 1.75
C CYS A 293 5.44 6.01 1.85
N GLY A 294 6.11 5.33 2.79
CA GLY A 294 5.95 3.89 3.01
C GLY A 294 6.84 2.97 2.16
N GLU A 295 7.88 3.51 1.51
CA GLU A 295 8.76 2.76 0.59
C GLU A 295 9.40 1.48 1.18
N TYR A 296 9.52 1.35 2.51
CA TYR A 296 10.11 0.15 3.11
C TYR A 296 9.31 -1.13 2.82
N ILE A 297 8.02 -1.01 2.46
CA ILE A 297 7.23 -2.16 2.01
C ILE A 297 7.89 -2.88 0.83
N VAL A 298 8.59 -2.16 -0.06
CA VAL A 298 9.23 -2.74 -1.24
C VAL A 298 10.22 -3.83 -0.84
N HIS A 299 10.94 -3.67 0.28
CA HIS A 299 11.87 -4.68 0.79
C HIS A 299 11.16 -5.99 1.16
N LEU A 300 9.97 -5.90 1.73
CA LEU A 300 9.14 -7.06 2.04
C LEU A 300 8.63 -7.73 0.77
N LEU A 301 8.02 -6.97 -0.15
CA LEU A 301 7.43 -7.51 -1.38
C LEU A 301 8.48 -8.20 -2.26
N ALA A 302 9.64 -7.57 -2.39
CA ALA A 302 10.80 -8.08 -3.13
C ALA A 302 11.34 -9.40 -2.57
N SER A 303 11.16 -9.65 -1.27
CA SER A 303 11.77 -10.78 -0.56
C SER A 303 10.81 -11.95 -0.35
N VAL A 304 9.50 -11.74 -0.49
CA VAL A 304 8.48 -12.79 -0.35
C VAL A 304 8.45 -13.64 -1.63
N ARG A 305 8.51 -14.97 -1.47
CA ARG A 305 8.53 -15.99 -2.52
C ARG A 305 7.19 -16.73 -2.64
N LYS A 306 6.13 -16.08 -2.18
CA LYS A 306 4.74 -16.57 -2.17
C LYS A 306 3.88 -15.60 -2.96
N PRO A 307 2.70 -16.01 -3.47
CA PRO A 307 1.75 -15.08 -4.05
C PRO A 307 1.45 -13.91 -3.09
N ILE A 308 1.59 -12.69 -3.61
CA ILE A 308 1.36 -11.45 -2.87
C ILE A 308 0.04 -10.85 -3.35
N ILE A 309 -0.89 -10.62 -2.42
CA ILE A 309 -2.15 -9.93 -2.68
C ILE A 309 -2.15 -8.64 -1.87
N ILE A 310 -2.13 -7.50 -2.55
CA ILE A 310 -2.21 -6.19 -1.89
C ILE A 310 -3.65 -5.71 -1.86
N THR A 311 -4.19 -5.45 -0.67
CA THR A 311 -5.45 -4.71 -0.50
C THR A 311 -5.14 -3.22 -0.38
N MET A 312 -5.49 -2.44 -1.40
CA MET A 312 -5.27 -0.99 -1.45
C MET A 312 -6.43 -0.25 -0.76
N HIS A 313 -6.16 0.28 0.44
CA HIS A 313 -7.10 1.14 1.18
C HIS A 313 -7.08 2.60 0.76
N THR A 314 -6.04 3.00 0.03
CA THR A 314 -5.87 4.33 -0.57
C THR A 314 -5.30 4.17 -1.97
N VAL A 315 -5.92 4.85 -2.94
CA VAL A 315 -5.37 5.06 -4.29
C VAL A 315 -5.49 6.56 -4.56
N LEU A 316 -4.36 7.26 -4.73
CA LEU A 316 -4.38 8.72 -4.85
C LEU A 316 -4.81 9.12 -6.26
N PRO A 317 -5.82 9.99 -6.43
CA PRO A 317 -6.22 10.48 -7.74
C PRO A 317 -5.23 11.52 -8.31
N LYS A 318 -4.37 12.09 -7.45
CA LYS A 318 -3.34 13.09 -7.79
C LYS A 318 -2.02 12.73 -7.06
N PRO A 319 -1.36 11.61 -7.42
CA PRO A 319 -0.12 11.22 -6.79
C PRO A 319 1.01 12.17 -7.17
N THR A 320 1.94 12.39 -6.25
CA THR A 320 3.27 12.92 -6.62
C THR A 320 4.02 11.88 -7.46
N GLU A 321 5.10 12.27 -8.13
CA GLU A 321 5.97 11.33 -8.87
C GLU A 321 6.41 10.15 -7.97
N PHE A 322 6.67 10.42 -6.68
CA PHE A 322 7.03 9.39 -5.72
C PHE A 322 5.92 8.38 -5.44
N TYR A 323 4.71 8.86 -5.12
CA TYR A 323 3.55 7.98 -4.89
C TYR A 323 3.20 7.17 -6.15
N LEU A 324 3.37 7.76 -7.33
CA LEU A 324 3.15 7.10 -8.62
C LEU A 324 4.14 5.94 -8.81
N SER A 325 5.44 6.19 -8.68
CA SER A 325 6.49 5.18 -8.84
C SER A 325 6.41 4.08 -7.78
N LEU A 326 6.20 4.44 -6.51
CA LEU A 326 6.03 3.46 -5.43
C LEU A 326 4.84 2.54 -5.68
N THR A 327 3.68 3.10 -6.07
CA THR A 327 2.47 2.30 -6.33
C THR A 327 2.66 1.38 -7.54
N ARG A 328 3.35 1.84 -8.60
CA ARG A 328 3.72 1.00 -9.74
C ARG A 328 4.63 -0.16 -9.32
N THR A 329 5.61 0.12 -8.46
CA THR A 329 6.51 -0.91 -7.93
C THR A 329 5.77 -1.93 -7.08
N ILE A 330 4.86 -1.50 -6.21
CA ILE A 330 3.98 -2.39 -5.44
C ILE A 330 3.14 -3.25 -6.39
N ALA A 331 2.50 -2.64 -7.39
CA ALA A 331 1.66 -3.35 -8.36
C ALA A 331 2.44 -4.36 -9.21
N ALA A 332 3.69 -4.03 -9.57
CA ALA A 332 4.60 -4.95 -10.23
C ALA A 332 4.85 -6.17 -9.33
N LEU A 333 5.31 -5.96 -8.10
CA LEU A 333 5.65 -7.05 -7.17
C LEU A 333 4.43 -7.86 -6.68
N SER A 334 3.21 -7.41 -6.97
CA SER A 334 1.97 -8.08 -6.57
C SER A 334 1.51 -9.11 -7.60
N THR A 335 1.02 -10.25 -7.11
CA THR A 335 0.31 -11.26 -7.93
C THR A 335 -1.12 -10.81 -8.24
N ARG A 336 -1.81 -10.25 -7.24
CA ARG A 336 -3.13 -9.60 -7.38
C ARG A 336 -3.21 -8.35 -6.53
N ILE A 337 -4.10 -7.45 -6.92
CA ILE A 337 -4.40 -6.22 -6.20
C ILE A 337 -5.91 -6.17 -5.96
N ILE A 338 -6.29 -5.99 -4.71
CA ILE A 338 -7.66 -5.75 -4.30
C ILE A 338 -7.86 -4.25 -4.14
N VAL A 339 -8.86 -3.72 -4.81
CA VAL A 339 -9.36 -2.35 -4.63
C VAL A 339 -10.77 -2.41 -4.06
N LEU A 340 -11.12 -1.44 -3.22
CA LEU A 340 -12.38 -1.43 -2.49
C LEU A 340 -13.54 -0.76 -3.26
N SER A 341 -13.25 -0.21 -4.43
CA SER A 341 -14.22 0.48 -5.26
C SER A 341 -13.81 0.52 -6.74
N PRO A 342 -14.79 0.62 -7.68
CA PRO A 342 -14.52 0.75 -9.11
C PRO A 342 -13.60 1.93 -9.47
N VAL A 343 -13.71 3.09 -8.79
CA VAL A 343 -12.81 4.22 -9.01
C VAL A 343 -11.35 3.85 -8.74
N GLY A 344 -11.08 2.96 -7.79
CA GLY A 344 -9.72 2.49 -7.48
C GLY A 344 -9.11 1.73 -8.63
N ARG A 345 -9.89 0.82 -9.26
CA ARG A 345 -9.47 0.12 -10.47
C ARG A 345 -9.17 1.11 -11.58
N ARG A 346 -10.10 2.04 -11.84
CA ARG A 346 -9.93 3.04 -12.90
C ARG A 346 -8.68 3.88 -12.68
N LEU A 347 -8.44 4.36 -11.45
CA LEU A 347 -7.23 5.11 -11.13
C LEU A 347 -5.98 4.27 -11.38
N LEU A 348 -5.92 3.03 -10.88
CA LEU A 348 -4.75 2.16 -11.07
C LEU A 348 -4.46 1.88 -12.56
N VAL A 349 -5.50 1.65 -13.38
CA VAL A 349 -5.34 1.40 -14.81
C VAL A 349 -4.94 2.69 -15.54
N ASP A 350 -5.76 3.74 -15.44
CA ASP A 350 -5.64 4.93 -16.29
C ASP A 350 -4.46 5.82 -15.88
N LEU A 351 -4.23 5.97 -14.58
CA LEU A 351 -3.21 6.89 -14.04
C LEU A 351 -1.91 6.17 -13.71
N TYR A 352 -1.99 4.99 -13.11
CA TYR A 352 -0.80 4.25 -12.70
C TYR A 352 -0.32 3.26 -13.77
N GLY A 353 -1.10 2.95 -14.81
CA GLY A 353 -0.69 2.01 -15.87
C GLY A 353 -0.60 0.57 -15.40
N VAL A 354 -1.37 0.21 -14.37
CA VAL A 354 -1.40 -1.15 -13.82
C VAL A 354 -2.26 -2.04 -14.73
N ASP A 355 -1.77 -3.25 -15.01
CA ASP A 355 -2.50 -4.28 -15.75
C ASP A 355 -3.84 -4.60 -15.05
N GLU A 356 -4.94 -4.36 -15.76
CA GLU A 356 -6.30 -4.59 -15.25
C GLU A 356 -6.52 -6.04 -14.82
N THR A 357 -5.85 -7.01 -15.45
CA THR A 357 -5.98 -8.44 -15.14
C THR A 357 -5.48 -8.80 -13.73
N LYS A 358 -4.67 -7.93 -13.10
CA LYS A 358 -4.24 -8.08 -11.70
C LYS A 358 -5.25 -7.53 -10.70
N ILE A 359 -6.24 -6.75 -11.13
CA ILE A 359 -7.06 -5.92 -10.24
C ILE A 359 -8.45 -6.52 -10.01
N SER A 360 -8.71 -6.96 -8.78
CA SER A 360 -10.03 -7.38 -8.33
C SER A 360 -10.70 -6.28 -7.50
N ILE A 361 -11.98 -6.04 -7.72
CA ILE A 361 -12.78 -5.15 -6.87
C ILE A 361 -13.44 -6.03 -5.80
N VAL A 362 -13.18 -5.73 -4.53
CA VAL A 362 -13.88 -6.35 -3.41
C VAL A 362 -14.34 -5.23 -2.49
N HIS A 363 -15.65 -5.09 -2.31
CA HIS A 363 -16.19 -3.99 -1.51
C HIS A 363 -15.71 -4.03 -0.05
N HIS A 364 -15.74 -2.87 0.61
CA HIS A 364 -15.50 -2.80 2.04
C HIS A 364 -16.52 -3.68 2.80
N GLY A 365 -16.02 -4.51 3.73
CA GLY A 365 -16.85 -5.38 4.56
C GLY A 365 -17.74 -4.63 5.56
N VAL A 366 -18.95 -5.14 5.77
CA VAL A 366 -19.91 -4.63 6.75
C VAL A 366 -20.59 -5.78 7.52
N PRO A 367 -21.11 -5.53 8.73
CA PRO A 367 -21.87 -6.55 9.45
C PRO A 367 -23.15 -6.97 8.70
N ASP A 368 -23.50 -8.25 8.81
CA ASP A 368 -24.78 -8.75 8.30
C ASP A 368 -25.90 -8.44 9.30
N VAL A 369 -26.61 -7.34 9.06
CA VAL A 369 -27.75 -6.92 9.88
C VAL A 369 -29.04 -7.02 9.03
N PRO A 370 -30.15 -7.56 9.57
CA PRO A 370 -31.43 -7.55 8.89
C PRO A 370 -31.90 -6.14 8.55
N PHE A 371 -32.58 -5.97 7.41
CA PHE A 371 -33.20 -4.69 7.10
C PHE A 371 -34.36 -4.43 8.06
N SER A 372 -34.21 -3.41 8.88
CA SER A 372 -35.23 -2.97 9.82
C SER A 372 -35.59 -1.51 9.57
N GLN A 373 -36.79 -1.09 10.00
CA GLN A 373 -37.05 0.34 10.18
C GLN A 373 -36.15 0.88 11.31
N THR A 374 -36.07 2.22 11.45
CA THR A 374 -35.43 2.79 12.64
C THR A 374 -36.06 2.18 13.88
N LEU A 375 -35.23 1.57 14.73
CA LEU A 375 -35.72 0.76 15.84
C LEU A 375 -36.08 1.68 17.00
N THR A 376 -37.39 1.85 17.25
CA THR A 376 -37.91 2.59 18.41
C THR A 376 -37.39 2.02 19.74
N GLU A 377 -37.27 0.70 19.83
CA GLU A 377 -36.72 0.00 21.00
C GLU A 377 -35.27 0.41 21.27
N GLU A 378 -34.46 0.59 20.22
CA GLU A 378 -33.08 1.04 20.35
C GLU A 378 -33.00 2.50 20.79
N LYS A 379 -33.90 3.37 20.31
CA LYS A 379 -34.02 4.75 20.82
C LYS A 379 -34.28 4.75 22.33
N GLN A 380 -35.27 3.97 22.77
CA GLN A 380 -35.63 3.85 24.19
C GLN A 380 -34.49 3.27 25.03
N ARG A 381 -33.83 2.21 24.55
CA ARG A 381 -32.68 1.57 25.22
C ARG A 381 -31.52 2.54 25.43
N LEU A 382 -31.31 3.45 24.48
CA LEU A 382 -30.29 4.50 24.55
C LEU A 382 -30.76 5.75 25.32
N GLY A 383 -31.98 5.75 25.86
CA GLY A 383 -32.54 6.87 26.63
C GLY A 383 -33.08 8.02 25.79
N PHE A 384 -33.32 7.81 24.49
CA PHE A 384 -33.91 8.80 23.59
C PHE A 384 -35.42 8.59 23.45
N ASP A 385 -36.15 9.68 23.19
CA ASP A 385 -37.57 9.62 22.86
C ASP A 385 -37.79 8.82 21.56
N ALA A 386 -38.73 7.88 21.62
CA ALA A 386 -39.15 6.99 20.54
C ALA A 386 -39.45 7.68 19.21
N LYS A 387 -40.05 8.87 19.26
CA LYS A 387 -40.50 9.65 18.09
C LYS A 387 -39.50 10.71 17.65
N ARG A 388 -38.42 10.92 18.40
CA ARG A 388 -37.39 11.90 18.09
C ARG A 388 -36.62 11.49 16.82
N PRO A 389 -36.58 12.30 15.75
CA PRO A 389 -35.73 12.02 14.61
C PRO A 389 -34.26 12.13 15.03
N ILE A 390 -33.45 11.14 14.64
CA ILE A 390 -32.04 11.04 15.00
C ILE A 390 -31.19 11.00 13.74
N MET A 391 -30.19 11.87 13.69
CA MET A 391 -29.12 11.85 12.70
C MET A 391 -27.83 11.42 13.36
N ALA A 392 -26.94 10.74 12.64
CA ALA A 392 -25.65 10.34 13.18
C ALA A 392 -24.50 10.50 12.19
N THR A 393 -23.32 10.75 12.76
CA THR A 393 -22.01 10.55 12.13
C THR A 393 -21.17 9.71 13.09
N PHE A 394 -20.34 8.80 12.60
CA PHE A 394 -19.47 8.01 13.47
C PHE A 394 -18.00 7.91 13.05
N GLY A 395 -17.18 7.39 13.97
CA GLY A 395 -15.78 7.02 13.82
C GLY A 395 -14.84 8.05 14.44
N LEU A 396 -13.53 7.86 14.27
CA LEU A 396 -12.50 8.75 14.85
C LEU A 396 -12.70 10.22 14.42
N ILE A 397 -12.76 11.13 15.39
CA ILE A 397 -13.04 12.54 15.13
C ILE A 397 -11.77 13.29 14.69
N HIS A 398 -11.86 13.98 13.56
CA HIS A 398 -10.82 14.84 12.99
C HIS A 398 -11.46 15.86 12.04
N ARG A 399 -10.71 16.91 11.67
CA ARG A 399 -11.21 18.08 10.93
C ARG A 399 -11.82 17.72 9.57
N ASP A 400 -11.28 16.73 8.87
CA ASP A 400 -11.76 16.35 7.53
C ASP A 400 -13.16 15.72 7.55
N LYS A 401 -13.65 15.28 8.72
CA LYS A 401 -15.04 14.85 8.89
C LYS A 401 -16.03 16.01 8.80
N ASN A 402 -15.56 17.24 8.91
CA ASN A 402 -16.34 18.46 8.70
C ASN A 402 -17.62 18.55 9.54
N ILE A 403 -17.57 18.12 10.80
CA ILE A 403 -18.74 18.11 11.68
C ILE A 403 -19.29 19.53 11.89
N GLN A 404 -18.43 20.55 11.81
CA GLN A 404 -18.81 21.96 11.85
C GLN A 404 -19.80 22.35 10.74
N LEU A 405 -19.78 21.69 9.57
CA LEU A 405 -20.76 21.93 8.51
C LEU A 405 -22.16 21.47 8.95
N VAL A 406 -22.24 20.33 9.64
CA VAL A 406 -23.51 19.80 10.19
C VAL A 406 -24.03 20.73 11.27
N LEU A 407 -23.17 21.20 12.18
CA LEU A 407 -23.57 22.15 13.23
C LEU A 407 -24.12 23.46 12.65
N LYS A 408 -23.50 23.98 11.59
CA LYS A 408 -24.02 25.15 10.86
C LYS A 408 -25.40 24.87 10.24
N ALA A 409 -25.59 23.70 9.64
CA ALA A 409 -26.88 23.30 9.07
C ALA A 409 -27.96 23.10 10.16
N MET A 410 -27.57 22.60 11.33
CA MET A 410 -28.48 22.35 12.46
C MET A 410 -29.23 23.59 12.89
N LYS A 411 -28.61 24.78 12.86
CA LYS A 411 -29.28 26.05 13.17
C LYS A 411 -30.56 26.24 12.37
N ASN A 412 -30.53 25.95 11.07
CA ASN A 412 -31.70 26.05 10.20
C ASN A 412 -32.64 24.84 10.39
N ILE A 413 -32.09 23.65 10.63
CA ILE A 413 -32.92 22.43 10.77
C ILE A 413 -33.85 22.53 11.98
N ILE A 414 -33.37 23.05 13.12
CA ILE A 414 -34.18 23.14 14.35
C ILE A 414 -35.34 24.14 14.25
N GLU A 415 -35.32 25.06 13.30
CA GLU A 415 -36.46 25.96 13.04
C GLU A 415 -37.67 25.18 12.48
N TYR A 416 -37.43 24.08 11.76
CA TYR A 416 -38.46 23.25 11.12
C TYR A 416 -38.68 21.91 11.81
N VAL A 417 -37.65 21.37 12.48
CA VAL A 417 -37.70 20.12 13.23
C VAL A 417 -37.08 20.33 14.63
N PRO A 418 -37.78 21.02 15.55
CA PRO A 418 -37.18 21.48 16.81
C PRO A 418 -36.64 20.37 17.70
N ASN A 419 -37.26 19.18 17.67
CA ASN A 419 -36.82 18.08 18.54
C ASN A 419 -35.68 17.24 17.94
N ILE A 420 -35.19 17.48 16.71
CA ILE A 420 -34.19 16.59 16.09
C ILE A 420 -32.93 16.44 16.94
N LEU A 421 -32.31 15.26 16.92
CA LEU A 421 -31.05 14.97 17.58
C LEU A 421 -29.96 14.65 16.56
N TYR A 422 -28.78 15.25 16.73
CA TYR A 422 -27.57 14.88 16.01
C TYR A 422 -26.58 14.19 16.95
N LEU A 423 -26.28 12.93 16.66
CA LEU A 423 -25.32 12.11 17.38
C LEU A 423 -23.95 12.18 16.71
N VAL A 424 -22.94 12.56 17.49
CA VAL A 424 -21.53 12.49 17.08
C VAL A 424 -20.88 11.32 17.82
N LEU A 425 -20.71 10.19 17.14
CA LEU A 425 -20.33 8.92 17.72
C LEU A 425 -18.83 8.63 17.49
N GLY A 426 -18.02 8.69 18.53
CA GLY A 426 -16.61 8.37 18.43
C GLY A 426 -15.72 9.27 19.26
N GLN A 427 -14.55 8.75 19.61
CA GLN A 427 -13.47 9.52 20.22
C GLN A 427 -12.62 10.24 19.16
N THR A 428 -11.80 11.20 19.59
CA THR A 428 -10.80 11.86 18.74
C THR A 428 -9.76 10.85 18.25
N HIS A 429 -9.28 11.01 17.01
CA HIS A 429 -8.27 10.11 16.44
C HIS A 429 -7.03 10.03 17.36
N PRO A 430 -6.55 8.83 17.76
CA PRO A 430 -5.47 8.71 18.75
C PRO A 430 -4.20 9.48 18.38
N LEU A 431 -3.77 9.43 17.11
CA LEU A 431 -2.62 10.19 16.63
C LEU A 431 -2.83 11.71 16.70
N ILE A 432 -4.02 12.21 16.37
CA ILE A 432 -4.32 13.64 16.49
C ILE A 432 -4.36 14.05 17.95
N LYS A 433 -4.98 13.24 18.81
CA LYS A 433 -5.03 13.47 20.25
C LYS A 433 -3.63 13.55 20.87
N LEU A 434 -2.67 12.78 20.34
CA LEU A 434 -1.28 12.83 20.76
C LEU A 434 -0.59 14.17 20.40
N HIS A 435 -0.80 14.67 19.19
CA HIS A 435 -0.11 15.86 18.68
C HIS A 435 -0.82 17.18 19.00
N GLU A 436 -2.15 17.19 18.99
CA GLU A 436 -3.00 18.38 19.07
C GLU A 436 -3.99 18.35 20.25
N GLY A 437 -4.03 17.25 21.02
CA GLY A 437 -5.04 17.05 22.05
C GLY A 437 -6.46 16.92 21.47
N ASP A 438 -7.46 17.26 22.27
CA ASP A 438 -8.88 17.26 21.87
C ASP A 438 -9.32 18.63 21.29
N SER A 439 -8.41 19.42 20.72
CA SER A 439 -8.64 20.80 20.28
C SER A 439 -9.85 20.95 19.34
N TYR A 440 -9.95 20.11 18.31
CA TYR A 440 -11.07 20.14 17.37
C TYR A 440 -12.39 19.72 18.02
N ARG A 441 -12.37 18.80 18.98
CA ARG A 441 -13.58 18.44 19.73
C ARG A 441 -14.08 19.61 20.57
N HIS A 442 -13.19 20.27 21.31
CA HIS A 442 -13.56 21.45 22.09
C HIS A 442 -14.12 22.56 21.20
N GLU A 443 -13.58 22.73 19.99
CA GLU A 443 -14.14 23.64 18.98
C GLU A 443 -15.60 23.27 18.61
N LEU A 444 -15.89 21.98 18.41
CA LEU A 444 -17.25 21.51 18.12
C LEU A 444 -18.20 21.73 19.31
N GLU A 445 -17.76 21.47 20.55
CA GLU A 445 -18.54 21.68 21.77
C GLU A 445 -18.84 23.17 22.01
N ASN A 446 -17.85 24.04 21.77
CA ASN A 446 -18.04 25.49 21.79
C ASN A 446 -19.04 25.93 20.72
N ASN A 447 -18.93 25.41 19.49
CA ASN A 447 -19.88 25.71 18.42
C ASN A 447 -21.31 25.29 18.78
N VAL A 448 -21.50 24.14 19.44
CA VAL A 448 -22.82 23.70 19.95
C VAL A 448 -23.39 24.72 20.92
N THR A 449 -22.58 25.26 21.83
CA THR A 449 -23.01 26.27 22.80
C THR A 449 -23.32 27.61 22.11
N THR A 450 -22.41 28.11 21.26
CA THR A 450 -22.58 29.36 20.51
C THR A 450 -23.80 29.35 19.59
N LEU A 451 -24.11 28.20 19.00
CA LEU A 451 -25.27 28.02 18.12
C LEU A 451 -26.56 27.64 18.87
N SER A 452 -26.53 27.58 20.21
CA SER A 452 -27.69 27.19 21.04
C SER A 452 -28.26 25.81 20.69
N LEU A 453 -27.37 24.84 20.40
CA LEU A 453 -27.70 23.48 19.98
C LEU A 453 -27.55 22.43 21.10
N VAL A 454 -27.39 22.85 22.36
CA VAL A 454 -27.08 21.97 23.50
C VAL A 454 -28.10 20.84 23.67
N ASN A 455 -29.38 21.11 23.37
CA ASN A 455 -30.45 20.11 23.45
C ASN A 455 -30.57 19.22 22.19
N ASN A 456 -29.85 19.55 21.11
CA ASN A 456 -30.00 18.95 19.78
C ASN A 456 -28.73 18.22 19.30
N VAL A 457 -27.62 18.29 20.03
CA VAL A 457 -26.37 17.60 19.68
C VAL A 457 -25.87 16.81 20.88
N TYR A 458 -25.53 15.54 20.66
CA TYR A 458 -25.03 14.66 21.70
C TYR A 458 -23.74 13.96 21.24
N PHE A 459 -22.68 14.13 22.02
CA PHE A 459 -21.38 13.51 21.75
C PHE A 459 -21.23 12.23 22.55
N VAL A 460 -20.99 11.12 21.85
CA VAL A 460 -20.60 9.84 22.47
C VAL A 460 -19.10 9.69 22.32
N ASN A 461 -18.34 10.16 23.31
CA ASN A 461 -16.87 10.20 23.30
C ASN A 461 -16.26 8.83 23.68
N LYS A 462 -16.58 7.80 22.91
CA LYS A 462 -16.13 6.42 23.12
C LYS A 462 -15.68 5.78 21.81
N TYR A 463 -14.68 4.91 21.87
CA TYR A 463 -14.45 3.92 20.81
C TYR A 463 -15.48 2.79 20.97
N LEU A 464 -16.57 2.88 20.21
CA LEU A 464 -17.71 1.95 20.30
C LEU A 464 -17.34 0.60 19.67
N ASP A 465 -17.78 -0.49 20.30
CA ASP A 465 -17.75 -1.80 19.67
C ASP A 465 -18.87 -1.94 18.62
N ASP A 466 -18.86 -3.05 17.87
CA ASP A 466 -19.82 -3.26 16.79
C ASP A 466 -21.27 -3.32 17.27
N LYS A 467 -21.53 -3.92 18.44
CA LYS A 467 -22.89 -4.04 18.99
C LYS A 467 -23.42 -2.68 19.41
N GLU A 468 -22.59 -1.87 20.06
CA GLU A 468 -22.92 -0.49 20.42
C GLU A 468 -23.14 0.36 19.17
N LEU A 469 -22.25 0.26 18.18
CA LEU A 469 -22.37 1.02 16.95
C LEU A 469 -23.62 0.62 16.15
N ILE A 470 -23.93 -0.67 16.03
CA ILE A 470 -25.16 -1.17 15.41
C ILE A 470 -26.38 -0.62 16.14
N SER A 471 -26.35 -0.57 17.48
CA SER A 471 -27.44 0.02 18.29
C SER A 471 -27.69 1.48 17.93
N TYR A 472 -26.66 2.32 18.00
CA TYR A 472 -26.77 3.74 17.69
C TYR A 472 -27.21 3.98 16.24
N LEU A 473 -26.63 3.23 15.28
CA LEU A 473 -27.04 3.33 13.89
C LEU A 473 -28.49 2.87 13.71
N SER A 474 -28.92 1.80 14.38
CA SER A 474 -30.30 1.29 14.35
C SER A 474 -31.30 2.30 14.92
N ALA A 475 -30.91 3.08 15.92
CA ALA A 475 -31.69 4.19 16.46
C ALA A 475 -31.67 5.45 15.55
N SER A 476 -30.75 5.53 14.58
CA SER A 476 -30.59 6.69 13.69
C SER A 476 -31.43 6.56 12.41
N ASP A 477 -32.11 7.64 12.06
CA ASP A 477 -32.96 7.78 10.87
C ASP A 477 -32.14 8.19 9.63
N ILE A 478 -31.15 9.06 9.81
CA ILE A 478 -30.30 9.60 8.75
C ILE A 478 -28.82 9.51 9.16
N TYR A 479 -27.96 9.13 8.22
CA TYR A 479 -26.52 9.10 8.41
C TYR A 479 -25.84 10.19 7.56
N ILE A 480 -24.85 10.90 8.11
CA ILE A 480 -24.23 12.06 7.47
C ILE A 480 -22.71 11.85 7.31
N THR A 481 -22.16 12.14 6.13
CA THR A 481 -20.70 12.18 5.89
C THR A 481 -20.30 13.42 5.07
N PRO A 482 -20.04 14.57 5.70
CA PRO A 482 -19.88 15.85 5.02
C PRO A 482 -18.42 16.18 4.67
N TYR A 483 -17.62 15.16 4.32
CA TYR A 483 -16.17 15.27 4.22
C TYR A 483 -15.69 16.40 3.31
N ILE A 484 -14.53 16.98 3.65
CA ILE A 484 -13.98 18.17 2.98
C ILE A 484 -13.35 17.83 1.63
N HIS A 485 -12.61 16.72 1.56
CA HIS A 485 -11.77 16.38 0.41
C HIS A 485 -12.52 15.48 -0.57
N GLU A 486 -12.51 15.87 -1.85
CA GLU A 486 -13.12 15.06 -2.92
C GLU A 486 -12.35 13.75 -3.11
N GLU A 487 -11.05 13.76 -2.85
CA GLU A 487 -10.11 12.66 -3.05
C GLU A 487 -10.32 11.46 -2.13
N GLN A 488 -11.23 11.52 -1.15
CA GLN A 488 -11.50 10.41 -0.24
C GLN A 488 -11.92 9.15 -1.03
N TYR A 489 -11.01 8.17 -1.07
CA TYR A 489 -11.14 6.98 -1.90
C TYR A 489 -12.07 5.91 -1.31
N VAL A 490 -12.01 5.69 0.01
CA VAL A 490 -12.84 4.72 0.74
C VAL A 490 -13.24 5.29 2.09
N SER A 491 -14.47 5.01 2.54
CA SER A 491 -14.93 5.35 3.89
C SER A 491 -15.67 4.17 4.51
N GLY A 492 -15.05 3.51 5.50
CA GLY A 492 -15.69 2.41 6.24
C GLY A 492 -16.98 2.86 6.93
N THR A 493 -17.05 4.11 7.35
CA THR A 493 -18.25 4.64 8.02
C THR A 493 -19.43 4.82 7.07
N LEU A 494 -19.15 5.25 5.83
CA LEU A 494 -20.14 5.29 4.76
C LEU A 494 -20.54 3.87 4.33
N ALA A 495 -19.58 2.95 4.22
CA ALA A 495 -19.84 1.56 3.87
C ALA A 495 -20.83 0.92 4.85
N TRP A 496 -20.58 1.05 6.15
CA TRP A 496 -21.49 0.60 7.20
C TRP A 496 -22.89 1.19 7.08
N ALA A 497 -23.01 2.50 6.90
CA ALA A 497 -24.32 3.14 6.79
C ALA A 497 -25.14 2.62 5.59
N VAL A 498 -24.49 2.40 4.45
CA VAL A 498 -25.13 1.78 3.27
C VAL A 498 -25.48 0.32 3.53
N GLY A 499 -24.55 -0.45 4.12
CA GLY A 499 -24.74 -1.85 4.52
C GLY A 499 -25.95 -2.07 5.43
N LEU A 500 -26.12 -1.19 6.43
CA LEU A 500 -27.23 -1.21 7.37
C LEU A 500 -28.52 -0.56 6.79
N GLY A 501 -28.53 -0.15 5.52
CA GLY A 501 -29.71 0.42 4.88
C GLY A 501 -30.16 1.75 5.48
N LYS A 502 -29.23 2.61 5.88
CA LYS A 502 -29.52 3.96 6.38
C LYS A 502 -29.78 4.94 5.24
N ALA A 503 -30.56 5.98 5.50
CA ALA A 503 -30.69 7.08 4.57
C ALA A 503 -29.44 7.94 4.71
N VAL A 504 -28.61 8.00 3.66
CA VAL A 504 -27.32 8.68 3.73
C VAL A 504 -27.36 10.03 3.02
N VAL A 505 -26.85 11.06 3.68
CA VAL A 505 -26.54 12.37 3.09
C VAL A 505 -25.03 12.60 3.14
N SER A 506 -24.42 12.94 2.01
CA SER A 506 -22.95 13.02 1.90
C SER A 506 -22.50 14.14 0.96
N THR A 507 -21.29 14.66 1.16
CA THR A 507 -20.59 15.42 0.10
C THR A 507 -20.13 14.46 -1.01
N PRO A 508 -19.95 14.92 -2.25
CA PRO A 508 -19.73 14.02 -3.39
C PRO A 508 -18.24 13.68 -3.56
N TYR A 509 -17.60 13.16 -2.52
CA TYR A 509 -16.25 12.58 -2.64
C TYR A 509 -16.28 11.26 -3.43
N LEU A 510 -15.12 10.81 -3.93
CA LEU A 510 -15.01 9.70 -4.89
C LEU A 510 -15.86 8.48 -4.49
N TYR A 511 -15.68 7.98 -3.26
CA TYR A 511 -16.44 6.82 -2.77
C TYR A 511 -17.94 7.09 -2.61
N ALA A 512 -18.32 8.29 -2.13
CA ALA A 512 -19.72 8.65 -1.93
C ALA A 512 -20.50 8.73 -3.24
N LYS A 513 -19.89 9.29 -4.29
CA LYS A 513 -20.48 9.32 -5.64
C LYS A 513 -20.85 7.90 -6.10
N GLU A 514 -19.96 6.93 -5.88
CA GLU A 514 -20.18 5.55 -6.31
C GLU A 514 -21.18 4.81 -5.42
N LEU A 515 -21.03 4.91 -4.09
CA LEU A 515 -21.85 4.13 -3.16
C LEU A 515 -23.30 4.64 -3.10
N LEU A 516 -23.51 5.94 -3.34
CA LEU A 516 -24.83 6.57 -3.30
C LEU A 516 -25.50 6.73 -4.67
N ALA A 517 -24.83 6.35 -5.77
CA ALA A 517 -25.40 6.41 -7.12
C ALA A 517 -26.71 5.61 -7.25
N HIS A 518 -27.50 5.88 -8.29
CA HIS A 518 -28.79 5.24 -8.55
C HIS A 518 -29.84 5.45 -7.44
N GLY A 519 -29.69 6.53 -6.67
CA GLY A 519 -30.61 6.90 -5.59
C GLY A 519 -30.45 6.05 -4.33
N ARG A 520 -29.22 5.59 -4.04
CA ARG A 520 -28.86 4.92 -2.78
C ARG A 520 -28.57 5.90 -1.64
N GLY A 521 -28.57 7.19 -1.93
CA GLY A 521 -28.49 8.27 -0.94
C GLY A 521 -28.59 9.63 -1.63
N PHE A 522 -28.20 10.67 -0.90
CA PHE A 522 -28.33 12.05 -1.32
C PHE A 522 -26.96 12.74 -1.26
N LEU A 523 -26.60 13.42 -2.35
CA LEU A 523 -25.36 14.17 -2.44
C LEU A 523 -25.64 15.67 -2.31
N ILE A 524 -24.86 16.34 -1.48
CA ILE A 524 -24.90 17.79 -1.29
C ILE A 524 -23.59 18.44 -1.73
N PRO A 525 -23.57 19.67 -2.25
CA PRO A 525 -22.31 20.34 -2.58
C PRO A 525 -21.36 20.44 -1.39
N PHE A 526 -20.05 20.42 -1.65
CA PHE A 526 -19.04 20.78 -0.64
C PHE A 526 -19.35 22.17 -0.08
N ASN A 527 -19.17 22.34 1.24
CA ASN A 527 -19.53 23.57 1.97
C ASN A 527 -21.03 23.98 1.92
N GLY A 528 -21.90 23.12 1.38
CA GLY A 528 -23.33 23.38 1.18
C GLY A 528 -24.21 23.15 2.40
N HIS A 529 -23.99 23.84 3.52
CA HIS A 529 -24.80 23.66 4.75
C HIS A 529 -26.31 23.97 4.54
N GLN A 530 -26.66 24.87 3.62
CA GLN A 530 -28.07 25.13 3.24
C GLN A 530 -28.70 23.97 2.46
N ALA A 531 -27.92 23.33 1.57
CA ALA A 531 -28.35 22.13 0.87
C ALA A 531 -28.47 20.94 1.83
N LEU A 532 -27.56 20.85 2.82
CA LEU A 532 -27.67 19.88 3.91
C LEU A 532 -28.97 20.10 4.69
N SER A 533 -29.25 21.31 5.16
CA SER A 533 -30.45 21.58 5.95
C SER A 533 -31.74 21.25 5.21
N SER A 534 -31.89 21.71 3.96
CA SER A 534 -33.08 21.44 3.14
C SER A 534 -33.27 19.94 2.86
N THR A 535 -32.18 19.21 2.58
CA THR A 535 -32.21 17.76 2.39
C THR A 535 -32.66 17.05 3.66
N ILE A 536 -32.08 17.38 4.82
CA ILE A 536 -32.47 16.77 6.10
C ILE A 536 -33.94 17.03 6.42
N ILE A 537 -34.42 18.27 6.30
CA ILE A 537 -35.81 18.62 6.56
C ILE A 537 -36.74 17.78 5.68
N THR A 538 -36.43 17.69 4.38
CA THR A 538 -37.18 16.87 3.43
C THR A 538 -37.21 15.40 3.85
N LEU A 539 -36.07 14.81 4.21
CA LEU A 539 -35.97 13.40 4.58
C LEU A 539 -36.67 13.09 5.91
N VAL A 540 -36.69 14.02 6.85
CA VAL A 540 -37.43 13.85 8.11
C VAL A 540 -38.93 13.90 7.85
N GLN A 541 -39.40 14.86 7.06
CA GLN A 541 -40.82 15.07 6.78
C GLN A 541 -41.41 14.08 5.76
N ASN A 542 -40.59 13.54 4.85
CA ASN A 542 -41.02 12.59 3.82
C ASN A 542 -40.37 11.22 4.01
N GLN A 543 -41.09 10.35 4.73
CA GLN A 543 -40.65 8.98 4.99
C GLN A 543 -40.55 8.13 3.71
N GLU A 544 -41.38 8.39 2.69
CA GLU A 544 -41.38 7.60 1.45
C GLU A 544 -40.07 7.78 0.67
N ILE A 545 -39.62 9.02 0.50
CA ILE A 545 -38.34 9.35 -0.13
C ILE A 545 -37.18 8.72 0.65
N ARG A 546 -37.22 8.84 1.98
CA ARG A 546 -36.22 8.26 2.89
C ARG A 546 -36.15 6.74 2.74
N ASP A 547 -37.27 6.04 2.83
CA ASP A 547 -37.33 4.58 2.79
C ASP A 547 -37.02 4.02 1.39
N ALA A 548 -37.33 4.76 0.32
CA ALA A 548 -36.93 4.40 -1.04
C ALA A 548 -35.41 4.34 -1.19
N ALA A 549 -34.69 5.35 -0.69
CA ALA A 549 -33.23 5.37 -0.72
C ALA A 549 -32.63 4.25 0.15
N ARG A 550 -33.18 4.05 1.36
CA ARG A 550 -32.77 2.99 2.29
C ARG A 550 -32.87 1.60 1.70
N ARG A 551 -33.98 1.26 1.04
CA ARG A 551 -34.17 -0.05 0.39
C ARG A 551 -33.11 -0.29 -0.70
N LYS A 552 -32.81 0.74 -1.50
CA LYS A 552 -31.77 0.66 -2.54
C LYS A 552 -30.38 0.50 -1.93
N ALA A 553 -30.07 1.26 -0.89
CA ALA A 553 -28.80 1.19 -0.17
C ALA A 553 -28.59 -0.21 0.42
N TYR A 554 -29.59 -0.73 1.15
CA TYR A 554 -29.54 -2.07 1.75
C TYR A 554 -29.36 -3.17 0.71
N LYS A 555 -30.13 -3.13 -0.38
CA LYS A 555 -30.03 -4.11 -1.47
C LYS A 555 -28.61 -4.15 -2.04
N PHE A 556 -27.99 -3.00 -2.26
CA PHE A 556 -26.60 -2.92 -2.70
C PHE A 556 -25.63 -3.40 -1.61
N GLY A 557 -25.86 -3.00 -0.36
CA GLY A 557 -25.05 -3.37 0.80
C GLY A 557 -24.97 -4.88 1.06
N ARG A 558 -25.89 -5.69 0.53
CA ARG A 558 -25.85 -7.16 0.68
C ARG A 558 -24.60 -7.80 0.10
N GLN A 559 -24.00 -7.25 -0.95
CA GLN A 559 -22.73 -7.77 -1.48
C GLN A 559 -21.51 -7.32 -0.66
N MET A 560 -21.71 -6.38 0.27
CA MET A 560 -20.65 -5.82 1.11
C MET A 560 -20.55 -6.56 2.45
N ILE A 561 -21.47 -7.46 2.76
CA ILE A 561 -21.45 -8.17 4.05
C ILE A 561 -20.18 -9.02 4.14
N TRP A 562 -19.62 -9.13 5.35
CA TRP A 562 -18.38 -9.86 5.55
C TRP A 562 -18.37 -11.29 4.97
N PRO A 563 -19.43 -12.10 5.09
CA PRO A 563 -19.47 -13.43 4.43
C PRO A 563 -19.28 -13.40 2.91
N SER A 564 -19.77 -12.36 2.23
CA SER A 564 -19.57 -12.19 0.78
C SER A 564 -18.14 -11.72 0.49
N VAL A 565 -17.68 -10.73 1.25
CA VAL A 565 -16.32 -10.18 1.12
C VAL A 565 -15.26 -11.25 1.35
N THR A 566 -15.37 -12.06 2.41
CA THR A 566 -14.37 -13.12 2.68
C THR A 566 -14.40 -14.22 1.63
N CYS A 567 -15.57 -14.52 1.06
CA CYS A 567 -15.68 -15.44 -0.08
C CYS A 567 -14.93 -14.90 -1.31
N ASP A 568 -15.06 -13.60 -1.62
CA ASP A 568 -14.32 -12.98 -2.72
C ASP A 568 -12.82 -13.00 -2.48
N TYR A 569 -12.37 -12.70 -1.25
CA TYR A 569 -10.96 -12.83 -0.86
C TYR A 569 -10.43 -14.26 -1.05
N GLU A 570 -11.17 -15.27 -0.59
CA GLU A 570 -10.79 -16.68 -0.75
C GLU A 570 -10.65 -17.09 -2.22
N ASN A 571 -11.58 -16.63 -3.07
CA ASN A 571 -11.50 -16.88 -4.51
C ASN A 571 -10.24 -16.24 -5.12
N ILE A 572 -9.93 -14.99 -4.74
CA ILE A 572 -8.74 -14.27 -5.21
C ILE A 572 -7.45 -14.97 -4.74
N PHE A 573 -7.43 -15.49 -3.51
CA PHE A 573 -6.27 -16.24 -3.00
C PHE A 573 -6.05 -17.53 -3.76
N ARG A 574 -7.12 -18.29 -4.06
CA ARG A 574 -7.04 -19.51 -4.88
C ARG A 574 -6.60 -19.21 -6.30
N ASP A 575 -7.12 -18.14 -6.90
CA ASP A 575 -6.69 -17.70 -8.22
C ASP A 575 -5.22 -17.31 -8.22
N ALA A 576 -4.77 -16.52 -7.23
CA ALA A 576 -3.38 -16.11 -7.13
C ALA A 576 -2.42 -17.32 -7.07
N LEU A 577 -2.80 -18.40 -6.38
CA LEU A 577 -2.03 -19.65 -6.33
C LEU A 577 -1.98 -20.42 -7.66
N LEU A 578 -3.02 -20.33 -8.49
CA LEU A 578 -3.07 -21.02 -9.78
C LEU A 578 -2.21 -20.32 -10.85
N TYR A 579 -1.96 -19.03 -10.69
CA TYR A 579 -1.24 -18.20 -11.68
C TYR A 579 0.15 -17.74 -11.21
N PHE A 580 0.55 -18.07 -9.98
CA PHE A 580 1.91 -17.89 -9.44
C PHE A 580 2.77 -19.08 -9.82
#